data_AF-A0A418WW29-F1
#
_entry.id   AF-A0A418WW29-F1
#
_cell.length_a   1.000
_cell.length_b   1.000
_cell.length_c   1.000
_cell.angle_alpha   90.00
_cell.angle_beta   90.00
_cell.angle_gamma   90.00
#
_symmetry.space_group_name_H-M   'P 1'
#
loop_
_entity.id
_entity.type
_entity.pdbx_description
1 polymer ?
#
loop_
_entity_poly.entity_id
_entity_poly.type
_entity_poly.pdbx_seq_one_letter_code
_entity_poly.pdbx_strand_id
1 'polypeptide(L)'
;MPSDKKDYVDTIEAITSLATVTSIRNKLSKVRARTEDQRLAGLLDTAIRLLDTSGVRATFTLNLTKPEYGKLHAYCKAVVDSIKPQWQIVAERNGWVYGREKT
;
A
#
# COMPACT_ATOMS: atom_id res chain seq x y z
N MET A 1 0.00 0.75 -17.83
CA MET A 1 -0.95 -0.24 -17.28
C MET A 1 -1.20 0.14 -15.82
N PRO A 2 -2.44 0.17 -15.31
CA PRO A 2 -2.64 0.40 -13.89
C PRO A 2 -2.14 -0.85 -13.17
N SER A 3 -1.02 -0.75 -12.44
CA SER A 3 -0.53 -1.84 -11.61
C SER A 3 -1.69 -2.45 -10.84
N ASP A 4 -1.80 -3.78 -10.87
CA ASP A 4 -2.86 -4.52 -10.22
C ASP A 4 -3.05 -3.97 -8.81
N LYS A 5 -4.23 -3.41 -8.55
CA LYS A 5 -4.58 -2.63 -7.34
C LYS A 5 -4.22 -3.35 -6.03
N LYS A 6 -4.12 -4.68 -6.13
CA LYS A 6 -3.62 -5.60 -5.13
C LYS A 6 -2.21 -5.25 -4.61
N ASP A 7 -1.34 -4.65 -5.42
CA ASP A 7 0.01 -4.26 -5.02
C ASP A 7 0.02 -3.20 -3.93
N TYR A 8 -0.80 -2.15 -4.08
CA TYR A 8 -0.91 -1.09 -3.09
C TYR A 8 -1.56 -1.61 -1.80
N VAL A 9 -2.59 -2.46 -1.91
CA VAL A 9 -3.27 -3.07 -0.76
C VAL A 9 -2.34 -4.02 -0.01
N ASP A 10 -1.67 -4.94 -0.71
CA ASP A 10 -0.72 -5.89 -0.12
C ASP A 10 0.47 -5.13 0.52
N THR A 11 0.86 -3.99 -0.04
CA THR A 11 1.90 -3.11 0.55
C THR A 11 1.41 -2.48 1.85
N ILE A 12 0.20 -1.92 1.88
CA ILE A 12 -0.38 -1.35 3.11
C ILE A 12 -0.47 -2.44 4.19
N GLU A 13 -1.00 -3.61 3.85
CA GLU A 13 -1.11 -4.75 4.76
C GLU A 13 0.26 -5.13 5.33
N ALA A 14 1.29 -5.22 4.48
CA ALA A 14 2.65 -5.57 4.92
C ALA A 14 3.25 -4.55 5.89
N ILE A 15 2.93 -3.25 5.75
CA ILE A 15 3.43 -2.17 6.61
C ILE A 15 2.67 -2.12 7.94
N THR A 16 1.34 -2.32 7.91
CA THR A 16 0.49 -2.20 9.10
C THR A 16 0.41 -3.47 9.93
N SER A 17 0.76 -4.62 9.35
CA SER A 17 0.76 -5.90 10.06
C SER A 17 1.87 -5.99 11.08
N LEU A 18 1.55 -6.54 12.26
CA LEU A 18 2.56 -7.00 13.20
C LEU A 18 3.13 -8.33 12.69
N ALA A 19 4.32 -8.29 12.08
CA ALA A 19 4.96 -9.46 11.51
C ALA A 19 6.47 -9.41 11.70
N THR A 20 7.16 -10.53 11.49
CA THR A 20 8.62 -10.56 11.59
C THR A 20 9.25 -9.73 10.48
N VAL A 21 10.42 -9.13 10.75
CA VAL A 21 11.19 -8.36 9.75
C VAL A 21 11.39 -9.16 8.47
N THR A 22 11.72 -10.45 8.56
CA THR A 22 11.83 -11.34 7.39
C THR A 22 10.53 -11.46 6.61
N SER A 23 9.40 -11.63 7.31
CA SER A 23 8.09 -11.80 6.67
C SER A 23 7.66 -10.52 5.97
N ILE A 24 7.86 -9.37 6.61
CA ILE A 24 7.57 -8.06 6.04
C ILE A 24 8.45 -7.82 4.81
N ARG A 25 9.76 -8.03 4.93
CA ARG A 25 10.71 -7.90 3.80
C ARG A 25 10.30 -8.79 2.63
N ASN A 26 9.97 -10.06 2.89
CA ASN A 26 9.55 -10.99 1.84
C ASN A 26 8.25 -10.54 1.16
N LYS A 27 7.27 -10.01 1.91
CA LYS A 27 6.05 -9.44 1.32
C LYS A 27 6.36 -8.24 0.44
N LEU A 28 7.16 -7.28 0.92
CA LEU A 28 7.54 -6.09 0.16
C LEU A 28 8.34 -6.45 -1.10
N SER A 29 9.30 -7.38 -1.01
CA SER A 29 10.07 -7.86 -2.17
C SER A 29 9.19 -8.55 -3.21
N LYS A 30 8.15 -9.30 -2.79
CA LYS A 30 7.18 -9.91 -3.71
C LYS A 30 6.37 -8.85 -4.45
N VAL A 31 5.89 -7.81 -3.76
CA VAL A 31 5.19 -6.70 -4.42
C VAL A 31 6.13 -5.97 -5.37
N ARG A 32 7.37 -5.72 -4.94
CA ARG A 32 8.38 -5.04 -5.76
C ARG A 32 8.68 -5.78 -7.06
N ALA A 33 8.73 -7.12 -7.02
CA ALA A 33 9.05 -7.95 -8.17
C ALA A 33 7.93 -8.01 -9.22
N ARG A 34 6.68 -7.81 -8.81
CA ARG A 34 5.51 -7.90 -9.70
C ARG A 34 4.93 -6.55 -10.11
N THR A 35 5.25 -5.48 -9.38
CA THR A 35 4.67 -4.16 -9.65
C THR A 35 5.34 -3.48 -10.84
N GLU A 36 4.51 -2.93 -11.74
CA GLU A 36 4.96 -2.14 -12.90
C GLU A 36 5.06 -0.63 -12.59
N ASP A 37 4.51 -0.17 -11.45
CA ASP A 37 4.58 1.23 -11.04
C ASP A 37 6.02 1.55 -10.57
N GLN A 38 6.75 2.30 -11.39
CA GLN A 38 8.11 2.74 -11.10
C GLN A 38 8.23 3.57 -9.82
N ARG A 39 7.19 4.33 -9.47
CA ARG A 39 7.16 5.14 -8.25
C ARG A 39 6.92 4.27 -7.02
N LEU A 40 6.00 3.31 -7.09
CA LEU A 40 5.81 2.31 -6.04
C LEU A 40 7.09 1.49 -5.84
N ALA A 41 7.69 1.03 -6.94
CA ALA A 41 8.94 0.30 -6.97
C ALA A 41 10.07 1.04 -6.23
N GLY A 42 10.30 2.32 -6.51
CA GLY A 42 11.33 3.11 -5.84
C GLY A 42 11.08 3.30 -4.34
N LEU A 43 9.82 3.45 -3.93
CA LEU A 43 9.45 3.55 -2.52
C LEU A 43 9.63 2.21 -1.79
N LEU A 44 9.32 1.09 -2.45
CA LEU A 44 9.56 -0.26 -1.92
C LEU A 44 11.05 -0.55 -1.76
N ASP A 45 11.88 -0.22 -2.75
CA ASP A 45 13.35 -0.39 -2.65
C ASP A 45 13.93 0.41 -1.47
N THR A 46 13.43 1.63 -1.26
CA THR A 46 13.83 2.46 -0.12
C THR A 46 13.43 1.80 1.21
N ALA A 47 12.20 1.30 1.31
CA ALA A 47 11.71 0.63 2.51
C ALA A 47 12.48 -0.66 2.83
N ILE A 48 12.75 -1.50 1.82
CA ILE A 48 13.54 -2.72 1.98
C ILE A 48 14.96 -2.40 2.45
N ARG A 49 15.59 -1.37 1.87
CA ARG A 49 16.93 -0.93 2.30
C ARG A 49 16.94 -0.41 3.74
N LEU A 50 15.92 0.33 4.17
CA LEU A 50 15.78 0.77 5.56
C LEU A 50 15.66 -0.42 6.51
N LEU A 51 14.86 -1.43 6.17
CA LEU A 51 14.78 -2.68 6.95
C LEU A 51 16.14 -3.36 7.06
N ASP A 52 16.87 -3.49 5.94
CA ASP A 52 18.17 -4.17 5.91
C ASP A 52 19.25 -3.41 6.70
N THR A 53 19.21 -2.08 6.68
CA THR A 53 20.18 -1.22 7.38
C THR A 53 19.84 -0.95 8.85
N SER A 54 18.61 -1.23 9.28
CA SER A 54 18.16 -0.98 10.66
C SER A 54 18.87 -1.84 11.72
N GLY A 55 19.61 -2.87 11.31
CA GLY A 55 20.27 -3.81 12.22
C GLY A 55 19.30 -4.66 13.05
N VAL A 56 17.99 -4.55 12.80
CA VAL A 56 16.98 -5.33 13.50
C VAL A 56 17.09 -6.77 13.06
N ARG A 57 17.19 -7.67 14.04
CA ARG A 57 17.28 -9.11 13.76
C ARG A 57 15.99 -9.57 13.07
N ALA A 58 16.17 -10.44 12.08
CA ALA A 58 15.13 -10.95 11.20
C ALA A 58 13.91 -11.57 11.94
N THR A 59 14.12 -12.06 13.17
CA THR A 59 13.12 -12.72 14.01
C THR A 59 12.25 -11.77 14.83
N PHE A 60 12.61 -10.49 14.94
CA PHE A 60 11.79 -9.53 15.69
C PHE A 60 10.52 -9.21 14.94
N THR A 61 9.41 -9.17 15.67
CA THR A 61 8.14 -8.63 15.17
C THR A 61 8.18 -7.11 15.25
N LEU A 62 7.89 -6.46 14.13
CA LEU A 62 7.79 -5.01 14.06
C LEU A 62 6.44 -4.63 13.43
N ASN A 63 5.98 -3.45 13.80
CA ASN A 63 4.94 -2.75 13.05
C ASN A 63 5.61 -1.53 12.39
N LEU A 64 5.49 -1.40 11.08
CA LEU A 64 6.14 -0.33 10.30
C LEU A 64 5.31 0.94 10.21
N THR A 65 4.36 1.17 11.12
CA THR A 65 3.62 2.45 11.24
C THR A 65 4.48 3.66 11.63
N LYS A 66 5.79 3.46 11.82
CA LYS A 66 6.75 4.54 12.05
C LYS A 66 6.80 5.53 10.87
N PRO A 67 7.13 6.82 11.14
CA PRO A 67 7.16 7.88 10.12
C PRO A 67 8.12 7.59 8.96
N GLU A 68 9.15 6.78 9.19
CA GLU A 68 10.14 6.33 8.20
C GLU A 68 9.49 5.67 6.97
N TYR A 69 8.38 4.94 7.18
CA TYR A 69 7.61 4.27 6.12
C TYR A 69 6.34 5.03 5.74
N GLY A 70 6.11 6.20 6.35
CA GLY A 70 4.91 7.00 6.16
C GLY A 70 4.70 7.47 4.73
N LYS A 71 5.78 7.72 3.97
CA LYS A 71 5.70 8.10 2.54
C LYS A 71 5.17 6.96 1.66
N LEU A 72 5.63 5.73 1.91
CA LEU A 72 5.17 4.54 1.18
C LEU A 72 3.70 4.26 1.52
N HIS A 73 3.35 4.30 2.81
CA HIS A 73 1.97 4.13 3.25
C HIS A 73 1.04 5.21 2.68
N ALA A 74 1.41 6.49 2.76
CA ALA A 74 0.61 7.59 2.23
C ALA A 74 0.42 7.51 0.72
N TYR A 75 1.46 7.12 -0.03
CA TYR A 75 1.37 6.92 -1.46
C TYR A 75 0.37 5.82 -1.81
N CYS A 76 0.54 4.62 -1.23
CA CYS A 76 -0.38 3.51 -1.46
C CYS A 76 -1.80 3.84 -1.03
N LYS A 77 -1.96 4.52 0.12
CA LYS A 77 -3.27 4.92 0.63
C LYS A 77 -3.94 5.96 -0.27
N ALA A 78 -3.23 6.96 -0.77
CA ALA A 78 -3.77 7.94 -1.70
C ALA A 78 -4.22 7.28 -3.01
N VAL A 79 -3.44 6.31 -3.52
CA VAL A 79 -3.83 5.55 -4.71
C VAL A 79 -5.08 4.73 -4.46
N VAL A 80 -5.19 4.06 -3.31
CA VAL A 80 -6.38 3.27 -2.91
C VAL A 80 -7.61 4.16 -2.67
N ASP A 81 -7.44 5.29 -1.97
CA ASP A 81 -8.52 6.23 -1.62
C ASP A 81 -8.99 7.03 -2.85
N SER A 82 -8.10 7.25 -3.84
CA SER A 82 -8.47 7.83 -5.14
C SER A 82 -9.32 6.87 -5.99
N ILE A 83 -9.50 5.62 -5.56
CA ILE A 83 -10.39 4.67 -6.22
C ILE A 83 -11.81 4.96 -5.75
N LYS A 84 -12.68 5.26 -6.72
CA LYS A 84 -14.11 5.35 -6.51
C LYS A 84 -14.60 4.10 -5.78
N PRO A 85 -15.23 4.21 -4.59
CA PRO A 85 -15.67 3.05 -3.83
C PRO A 85 -16.58 2.14 -4.65
N GLN A 86 -16.47 0.82 -4.48
CA GLN A 86 -17.30 -0.14 -5.22
C GLN A 86 -18.80 0.12 -5.02
N TRP A 87 -19.23 0.51 -3.82
CA TRP A 87 -20.61 0.89 -3.55
C TRP A 87 -21.05 2.10 -4.38
N GLN A 88 -20.16 3.06 -4.62
CA GLN A 88 -20.46 4.26 -5.41
C GLN A 88 -20.57 3.93 -6.91
N ILE A 89 -19.75 3.00 -7.40
CA ILE A 89 -19.85 2.48 -8.78
C ILE A 89 -21.14 1.68 -8.98
N VAL A 90 -21.52 0.85 -8.02
CA VAL A 90 -22.79 0.10 -8.04
C VAL A 90 -23.98 1.05 -7.96
N ALA A 91 -23.92 2.06 -7.08
CA ALA A 91 -24.95 3.09 -6.96
C ALA A 91 -25.19 3.80 -8.30
N GLU A 92 -24.13 4.30 -8.94
CA GLU A 92 -24.23 4.99 -10.23
C GLU A 92 -24.75 4.09 -11.36
N ARG A 93 -24.35 2.81 -11.39
CA ARG A 93 -24.89 1.82 -12.35
C ARG A 93 -26.38 1.55 -12.14
N ASN A 94 -26.87 1.68 -10.92
CA ASN A 94 -28.30 1.56 -10.58
C ASN A 94 -29.01 2.92 -10.63
N GLY A 95 -28.41 3.95 -11.22
CA GLY A 95 -29.01 5.28 -11.40
C GLY A 95 -28.97 6.19 -10.17
N TRP A 96 -28.26 5.80 -9.11
CA TRP A 96 -28.08 6.62 -7.92
C TRP A 96 -26.87 7.54 -8.10
N VAL A 97 -27.12 8.83 -8.28
CA VAL A 97 -26.09 9.88 -8.30
C VAL A 97 -26.13 10.62 -6.97
N TYR A 98 -25.07 10.51 -6.18
CA TYR A 98 -24.93 11.30 -4.96
C TYR A 98 -24.45 12.71 -5.33
N GLY A 99 -25.24 13.73 -4.98
CA GLY A 99 -24.88 15.14 -5.18
C GLY A 99 -25.73 15.93 -6.19
N ARG A 100 -27.06 15.86 -6.14
CA ARG A 100 -27.84 17.08 -6.43
C ARG A 100 -28.03 17.83 -5.13
N GLU A 101 -27.21 18.85 -4.91
CA GLU A 101 -27.67 19.98 -4.09
C GLU A 101 -29.01 20.42 -4.68
N LYS A 102 -30.07 20.33 -3.87
CA LYS A 102 -31.35 20.94 -4.21
C LYS A 102 -31.10 22.44 -4.29
N THR A 103 -31.05 22.97 -5.50
CA THR A 103 -31.31 24.39 -5.75
C THR A 103 -32.80 24.57 -5.93
#